data_AF-A0A6A5SJ56-F1
#
_entry.id   AF-A0A6A5SJ56-F1
#
_cell.length_a   1.000
_cell.length_b   1.000
_cell.length_c   1.000
_cell.angle_alpha   90.00
_cell.angle_beta   90.00
_cell.angle_gamma   90.00
#
_symmetry.space_group_name_H-M   'P 1'
#
loop_
_entity.id
_entity.type
_entity.pdbx_description
1 polymer ?
#
loop_
_entity_poly.entity_id
_entity_poly.type
_entity_poly.pdbx_seq_one_letter_code
_entity_poly.pdbx_strand_id
1 'polypeptide(L)'
;MIEMLTFGTFEGLNLCLRSGLVCAFLHLYNALIHLSPEMPRITVLDQLCLVFLARLFLGMFPTSNFLSRFRRAMGGKLSRSTDKENRHSRIAMPKMDLNCLSHSVKTGFSLFYDMQSNTYGPTVEIWDTVYHGSSMRNLTSKERCSMKDHLETKPFNAPLEKLKEAIMREFTGPSPIAKLNFFAIHTFCARWIQNLNTGLDEGTLHGVDMADRLLELILDHLADGTKKLMSYH
;
A
#
# COMPACT_ATOMS: atom_id res chain seq x y z
N MET A 1 -7.06 26.64 3.90
CA MET A 1 -5.73 26.02 4.16
C MET A 1 -5.86 24.52 4.34
N ILE A 2 -6.87 24.07 5.10
CA ILE A 2 -7.26 22.65 5.25
C ILE A 2 -7.57 22.03 3.88
N GLU A 3 -8.29 22.75 3.03
CA GLU A 3 -8.70 22.31 1.69
C GLU A 3 -7.49 22.03 0.80
N MET A 4 -6.47 22.90 0.88
CA MET A 4 -5.21 22.75 0.14
C MET A 4 -4.41 21.55 0.66
N LEU A 5 -4.37 21.33 1.98
CA LEU A 5 -3.68 20.18 2.57
C LEU A 5 -4.33 18.86 2.14
N THR A 6 -5.65 18.78 2.15
CA THR A 6 -6.37 17.59 1.72
C THR A 6 -6.25 17.36 0.22
N PHE A 7 -6.33 18.42 -0.59
CA PHE A 7 -6.08 18.30 -2.02
C PHE A 7 -4.65 17.81 -2.30
N GLY A 8 -3.65 18.37 -1.63
CA GLY A 8 -2.26 17.91 -1.72
C GLY A 8 -2.08 16.46 -1.26
N THR A 9 -2.78 16.06 -0.20
CA THR A 9 -2.81 14.68 0.29
C THR A 9 -3.41 13.73 -0.75
N PHE A 10 -4.55 14.11 -1.32
CA PHE A 10 -5.24 13.36 -2.36
C PHE A 10 -4.36 13.14 -3.60
N GLU A 11 -3.84 14.22 -4.17
CA GLU A 11 -3.02 14.16 -5.38
C GLU A 11 -1.71 13.43 -5.12
N GLY A 12 -1.03 13.73 -4.01
CA GLY A 12 0.20 13.06 -3.65
C GLY A 12 0.01 11.56 -3.39
N LEU A 13 -1.08 11.17 -2.72
CA LEU A 13 -1.39 9.77 -2.49
C LEU A 13 -1.77 9.05 -3.79
N ASN A 14 -2.59 9.67 -4.65
CA ASN A 14 -2.87 9.13 -5.99
C ASN A 14 -1.59 8.94 -6.79
N LEU A 15 -0.64 9.88 -6.72
CA LEU A 15 0.64 9.77 -7.40
C LEU A 15 1.46 8.57 -6.86
N CYS A 16 1.50 8.38 -5.55
CA CYS A 16 2.14 7.21 -4.93
C CYS A 16 1.51 5.88 -5.39
N LEU A 17 0.18 5.81 -5.49
CA LEU A 17 -0.55 4.59 -5.85
C LEU A 17 -0.55 4.31 -7.36
N ARG A 18 -0.63 5.34 -8.21
CA ARG A 18 -0.78 5.21 -9.67
C ARG A 18 0.53 5.14 -10.42
N SER A 19 1.64 5.63 -9.87
CA SER A 19 2.94 5.53 -10.55
C SER A 19 3.50 4.11 -10.56
N GLY A 20 3.09 3.26 -9.60
CA GLY A 20 3.69 1.96 -9.35
C GLY A 20 5.08 2.01 -8.72
N LEU A 21 5.74 3.17 -8.68
CA LEU A 21 7.12 3.31 -8.21
C LEU A 21 7.24 3.10 -6.71
N VAL A 22 6.31 3.63 -5.92
CA VAL A 22 6.27 3.40 -4.47
C VAL A 22 6.00 1.93 -4.17
N CYS A 23 5.09 1.31 -4.93
CA CYS A 23 4.82 -0.14 -4.82
C CYS A 23 6.07 -0.96 -5.12
N ALA A 24 6.70 -0.71 -6.27
CA ALA A 24 7.92 -1.37 -6.70
C ALA A 24 9.04 -1.28 -5.65
N PHE A 25 9.32 -0.06 -5.19
CA PHE A 25 10.38 0.19 -4.22
C PHE A 25 10.12 -0.49 -2.87
N LEU A 26 8.91 -0.36 -2.31
CA LEU A 26 8.61 -0.95 -1.00
C LEU A 26 8.52 -2.48 -1.05
N HIS A 27 8.01 -3.07 -2.14
CA HIS A 27 8.03 -4.53 -2.32
C HIS A 27 9.45 -5.08 -2.45
N LEU A 28 10.32 -4.38 -3.18
CA LEU A 28 11.72 -4.76 -3.32
C LEU A 28 12.44 -4.67 -1.96
N TYR A 29 12.26 -3.57 -1.22
CA TYR A 29 12.80 -3.43 0.13
C TYR A 29 12.34 -4.55 1.08
N ASN A 30 11.03 -4.85 1.09
CA ASN A 30 10.48 -5.95 1.89
C ASN A 30 11.07 -7.31 1.50
N ALA A 31 11.23 -7.58 0.20
CA ALA A 31 11.85 -8.80 -0.28
C ALA A 31 13.31 -8.93 0.16
N LEU A 32 14.09 -7.86 0.01
CA LEU A 32 15.51 -7.85 0.38
C LEU A 32 15.72 -8.11 1.88
N ILE A 33 14.93 -7.49 2.76
CA ILE A 33 15.01 -7.73 4.21
C ILE A 33 14.74 -9.19 4.57
N HIS A 34 13.74 -9.82 3.93
CA HIS A 34 13.41 -11.20 4.24
C HIS A 34 14.42 -12.21 3.71
N LEU A 35 15.14 -11.85 2.64
CA LEU A 35 16.11 -12.74 2.01
C LEU A 35 17.54 -12.52 2.49
N SER A 36 17.83 -11.33 2.99
CA SER A 36 19.11 -10.98 3.60
C SER A 36 18.87 -10.48 5.03
N PRO A 37 18.82 -11.40 6.02
CA PRO A 37 18.65 -11.03 7.42
C PRO A 37 19.75 -10.10 7.97
N GLU A 38 20.91 -10.10 7.30
CA GLU A 38 22.05 -9.23 7.60
C GLU A 38 21.83 -7.77 7.14
N MET A 39 20.88 -7.54 6.23
CA MET A 39 20.57 -6.20 5.74
C MET A 39 20.01 -5.33 6.88
N PRO A 40 20.61 -4.15 7.14
CA PRO A 40 20.11 -3.26 8.18
C PRO A 40 18.71 -2.76 7.82
N ARG A 41 17.78 -2.85 8.78
CA ARG A 41 16.43 -2.32 8.63
C ARG A 41 16.45 -0.80 8.69
N ILE A 42 15.72 -0.16 7.79
CA ILE A 42 15.58 1.29 7.75
C ILE A 42 14.21 1.63 8.34
N THR A 43 14.19 2.16 9.56
CA THR A 43 12.95 2.45 10.33
C THR A 43 11.92 3.24 9.52
N VAL A 44 12.36 4.23 8.75
CA VAL A 44 11.48 5.06 7.92
C VAL A 44 10.80 4.23 6.82
N LEU A 45 11.52 3.28 6.21
CA LEU A 45 10.96 2.41 5.18
C LEU A 45 10.01 1.37 5.78
N ASP A 46 10.32 0.84 6.96
CA ASP A 46 9.41 -0.03 7.71
C ASP A 46 8.08 0.69 8.03
N GLN A 47 8.15 1.95 8.45
CA GLN A 47 6.97 2.78 8.70
C GLN A 47 6.18 3.07 7.41
N LEU A 48 6.86 3.36 6.29
CA LEU A 48 6.20 3.52 5.00
C LEU A 48 5.51 2.23 4.55
N CYS A 49 6.15 1.08 4.74
CA CYS A 49 5.54 -0.23 4.50
C CYS A 49 4.25 -0.42 5.31
N LEU A 50 4.22 0.00 6.58
CA LEU A 50 3.01 -0.02 7.40
C LEU A 50 1.92 0.94 6.92
N VAL A 51 2.29 2.18 6.58
CA VAL A 51 1.35 3.19 6.04
C VAL A 51 0.68 2.68 4.76
N PHE A 52 1.43 1.98 3.91
CA PHE A 52 0.93 1.45 2.64
C PHE A 52 0.48 -0.02 2.70
N LEU A 53 0.50 -0.66 3.88
CA LEU A 53 0.21 -2.10 4.06
C LEU A 53 -1.11 -2.52 3.40
N ALA A 54 -2.17 -1.77 3.69
CA ALA A 54 -3.50 -1.98 3.15
C ALA A 54 -3.57 -1.94 1.62
N ARG A 55 -2.85 -1.00 1.00
CA ARG A 55 -3.03 -0.63 -0.41
C ARG A 55 -2.01 -1.30 -1.31
N LEU A 56 -0.74 -1.30 -0.91
CA LEU A 56 0.35 -1.83 -1.70
C LEU A 56 0.66 -3.28 -1.34
N PHE A 57 0.39 -3.73 -0.13
CA PHE A 57 0.66 -5.11 0.29
C PHE A 57 -0.60 -5.96 0.48
N LEU A 58 -1.77 -5.45 0.09
CA LEU A 58 -3.05 -6.15 0.21
C LEU A 58 -3.34 -6.62 1.66
N GLY A 59 -2.88 -5.84 2.64
CA GLY A 59 -3.10 -6.06 4.07
C GLY A 59 -2.08 -6.95 4.77
N MET A 60 -1.13 -7.57 4.06
CA MET A 60 -0.12 -8.45 4.67
C MET A 60 1.23 -8.35 3.96
N PHE A 61 2.31 -8.28 4.73
CA PHE A 61 3.67 -8.32 4.18
C PHE A 61 3.95 -9.68 3.52
N PRO A 62 4.37 -9.70 2.24
CA PRO A 62 4.82 -10.92 1.59
C PRO A 62 6.02 -11.49 2.33
N THR A 63 5.96 -12.76 2.72
CA THR A 63 7.10 -13.53 3.23
C THR A 63 7.64 -14.54 2.21
N SER A 64 6.89 -14.73 1.12
CA SER A 64 7.21 -15.60 -0.01
C SER A 64 6.43 -15.13 -1.24
N ASN A 65 6.76 -15.69 -2.41
CA ASN A 65 6.06 -15.37 -3.67
C ASN A 65 6.03 -13.86 -3.97
N PHE A 66 7.13 -13.16 -3.65
CA PHE A 66 7.24 -11.70 -3.74
C PHE A 66 6.79 -11.17 -5.09
N LEU A 67 7.25 -11.78 -6.18
CA LEU A 67 6.86 -11.42 -7.55
C LEU A 67 5.34 -11.50 -7.76
N SER A 68 4.71 -12.63 -7.42
CA SER A 68 3.25 -12.79 -7.56
C SER A 68 2.47 -11.76 -6.73
N ARG A 69 2.93 -11.48 -5.51
CA ARG A 69 2.30 -10.49 -4.62
C ARG A 69 2.45 -9.07 -5.17
N PHE A 70 3.64 -8.72 -5.65
CA PHE A 70 3.93 -7.45 -6.31
C PHE A 70 3.05 -7.24 -7.54
N ARG A 71 3.04 -8.20 -8.48
CA ARG A 71 2.21 -8.12 -9.69
C ARG A 71 0.73 -7.97 -9.36
N ARG A 72 0.24 -8.67 -8.33
CA ARG A 72 -1.15 -8.54 -7.87
C ARG A 72 -1.45 -7.18 -7.24
N ALA A 73 -0.52 -6.63 -6.46
CA ALA A 73 -0.63 -5.29 -5.89
C ALA A 73 -0.68 -4.20 -6.97
N MET A 74 0.03 -4.42 -8.07
CA MET A 74 -0.02 -3.57 -9.26
C MET A 74 -1.33 -3.71 -10.06
N GLY A 75 -2.24 -4.61 -9.69
CA GLY A 75 -3.49 -4.86 -10.42
C GLY A 75 -3.40 -5.95 -11.50
N GLY A 76 -2.32 -6.72 -11.51
CA GLY A 76 -2.13 -7.88 -12.37
C GLY A 76 -3.23 -8.92 -12.16
N LYS A 77 -3.73 -9.48 -13.28
CA LYS A 77 -4.76 -10.53 -13.27
C LYS A 77 -4.12 -11.90 -13.44
N LEU A 78 -4.83 -12.92 -12.95
CA LEU A 78 -4.44 -14.31 -13.17
C LEU A 78 -4.56 -14.62 -14.67
N SER A 79 -3.45 -14.96 -15.30
CA SER A 79 -3.41 -15.46 -16.66
C SER A 79 -3.28 -16.98 -16.60
N ARG A 80 -4.15 -17.69 -17.34
CA ARG A 80 -4.00 -19.11 -17.59
C ARG A 80 -3.25 -19.25 -18.91
N SER A 81 -2.09 -19.90 -18.86
CA SER A 81 -1.40 -20.29 -20.09
C SER A 81 -2.33 -21.20 -20.90
N THR A 82 -2.45 -20.91 -22.20
CA THR A 82 -3.19 -21.75 -23.16
C THR A 82 -2.39 -23.00 -23.55
N ASP A 83 -1.12 -23.07 -23.16
CA ASP A 83 -0.27 -24.23 -23.44
C ASP A 83 -0.70 -25.46 -22.63
N LYS A 84 -0.98 -26.55 -23.36
CA LYS A 84 -1.46 -27.80 -22.77
C LYS A 84 -0.40 -28.50 -21.93
N GLU A 85 0.89 -28.25 -22.19
CA GLU A 85 2.02 -28.90 -21.51
C GLU A 85 2.49 -28.18 -20.24
N ASN A 86 2.14 -26.89 -20.05
CA ASN A 86 2.62 -26.11 -18.91
C ASN A 86 1.50 -25.24 -18.32
N ARG A 87 0.54 -25.91 -17.65
CA ARG A 87 -0.62 -25.28 -16.98
C ARG A 87 -0.26 -24.55 -15.68
N HIS A 88 0.82 -23.79 -15.67
CA HIS A 88 1.12 -22.93 -14.53
C HIS A 88 0.34 -21.62 -14.64
N SER A 89 -0.46 -21.35 -13.61
CA SER A 89 -1.17 -20.08 -13.50
C SER A 89 -0.14 -19.02 -13.11
N ARG A 90 0.05 -17.99 -13.93
CA ARG A 90 0.95 -16.86 -13.61
C ARG A 90 0.14 -15.57 -13.49
N ILE A 91 0.51 -14.71 -12.55
CA ILE A 91 -0.03 -13.36 -12.49
C ILE A 91 0.75 -12.56 -13.52
N ALA A 92 0.04 -12.05 -14.53
CA ALA A 92 0.63 -11.19 -15.54
C ALA A 92 0.77 -9.78 -14.99
N MET A 93 1.82 -9.06 -15.42
CA MET A 93 1.89 -7.63 -15.18
C MET A 93 0.66 -6.95 -15.78
N PRO A 94 0.04 -5.98 -15.08
CA PRO A 94 -1.02 -5.18 -15.67
C PRO A 94 -0.49 -4.50 -16.94
N LYS A 95 -1.30 -4.43 -17.99
CA LYS A 95 -1.00 -3.51 -19.07
C LYS A 95 -0.99 -2.11 -18.47
N MET A 96 0.08 -1.36 -18.69
CA MET A 96 0.25 0.04 -18.27
C MET A 96 -0.70 0.96 -19.06
N ASP A 97 -2.00 0.66 -19.05
CA ASP A 97 -3.01 1.63 -19.39
C ASP A 97 -3.16 2.53 -18.17
N LEU A 98 -2.97 3.84 -18.35
CA LEU A 98 -3.13 4.89 -17.33
C LEU A 98 -4.47 4.81 -16.57
N ASN A 99 -5.47 4.14 -17.16
CA ASN A 99 -6.80 3.93 -16.60
C ASN A 99 -6.93 2.65 -15.75
N CYS A 100 -5.97 1.73 -15.79
CA CYS A 100 -6.10 0.41 -15.16
C CYS A 100 -5.56 0.38 -13.71
N LEU A 101 -4.70 1.32 -13.33
CA LEU A 101 -4.31 1.58 -11.94
C LEU A 101 -5.42 2.37 -11.23
N SER A 102 -6.63 1.81 -11.20
CA SER A 102 -7.84 2.37 -10.58
C SER A 102 -7.83 2.31 -9.05
N HIS A 103 -6.64 2.36 -8.43
CA HIS A 103 -6.53 2.66 -7.02
C HIS A 103 -6.76 4.16 -6.83
N SER A 104 -7.99 4.62 -7.07
CA SER A 104 -8.42 5.89 -6.49
C SER A 104 -8.18 5.82 -4.99
N VAL A 105 -7.83 6.94 -4.37
CA VAL A 105 -7.81 7.04 -2.91
C VAL A 105 -9.20 6.64 -2.39
N LYS A 106 -9.31 5.38 -1.97
CA LYS A 106 -10.50 4.88 -1.28
C LYS A 106 -10.48 5.37 0.15
N THR A 107 -11.68 5.50 0.72
CA THR A 107 -11.87 5.83 2.14
C THR A 107 -11.10 4.87 3.05
N GLY A 108 -10.77 5.34 4.25
CA GLY A 108 -10.08 4.58 5.30
C GLY A 108 -8.57 4.74 5.31
N PHE A 109 -8.00 5.68 4.53
CA PHE A 109 -6.56 5.98 4.55
C PHE A 109 -6.22 7.06 5.59
N SER A 110 -7.07 8.07 5.73
CA SER A 110 -6.97 9.13 6.74
C SER A 110 -8.37 9.61 7.05
N LEU A 111 -8.73 9.65 8.34
CA LEU A 111 -9.97 10.23 8.85
C LEU A 111 -10.10 11.70 8.46
N PHE A 112 -9.01 12.46 8.50
CA PHE A 112 -8.99 13.85 8.08
C PHE A 112 -9.39 13.99 6.60
N TYR A 113 -8.79 13.16 5.73
CA TYR A 113 -9.17 13.11 4.32
C TYR A 113 -10.61 12.61 4.11
N ASP A 114 -11.01 11.54 4.80
CA ASP A 114 -12.34 10.93 4.68
C ASP A 114 -13.45 11.92 5.08
N MET A 115 -13.23 12.71 6.14
CA MET A 115 -14.18 13.75 6.52
C MET A 115 -14.35 14.82 5.46
N GLN A 116 -13.25 15.35 4.92
CA GLN A 116 -13.38 16.39 3.89
C GLN A 116 -14.02 15.84 2.61
N SER A 117 -13.64 14.64 2.18
CA SER A 117 -14.24 14.00 1.00
C SER A 117 -15.75 13.77 1.14
N ASN A 118 -16.24 13.65 2.38
CA ASN A 118 -17.67 13.58 2.71
C ASN A 118 -18.27 14.94 3.11
N THR A 119 -17.73 16.07 2.62
CA THR A 119 -18.23 17.42 2.91
C THR A 119 -18.35 17.73 4.41
N TYR A 120 -17.43 17.20 5.20
CA TYR A 120 -17.40 17.26 6.68
C TYR A 120 -18.57 16.54 7.37
N GLY A 121 -19.39 15.79 6.64
CA GLY A 121 -20.41 14.90 7.17
C GLY A 121 -19.79 13.57 7.61
N PRO A 122 -19.75 13.24 8.92
CA PRO A 122 -19.18 11.97 9.35
C PRO A 122 -20.13 10.83 9.01
N THR A 123 -19.67 9.89 8.19
CA THR A 123 -20.41 8.67 7.86
C THR A 123 -20.37 7.68 9.02
N VAL A 124 -21.20 6.64 8.97
CA VAL A 124 -21.19 5.57 9.99
C VAL A 124 -19.83 4.86 10.04
N GLU A 125 -19.16 4.72 8.90
CA GLU A 125 -17.81 4.15 8.80
C GLU A 125 -16.74 5.04 9.46
N ILE A 126 -16.87 6.36 9.33
CA ILE A 126 -15.98 7.31 10.03
C ILE A 126 -16.18 7.16 11.54
N TRP A 127 -17.42 7.08 12.02
CA TRP A 127 -17.71 6.91 13.44
C TRP A 127 -17.24 5.57 13.98
N ASP A 128 -17.40 4.49 13.23
CA ASP A 128 -16.86 3.19 13.61
C ASP A 128 -15.34 3.23 13.78
N THR A 129 -14.64 3.88 12.85
CA THR A 129 -13.18 4.07 12.94
C THR A 129 -12.81 4.91 14.16
N VAL A 130 -13.55 5.97 14.47
CA VAL A 130 -13.32 6.84 15.64
C VAL A 130 -13.50 6.09 16.96
N TYR A 131 -14.51 5.22 17.06
CA TYR A 131 -14.85 4.53 18.31
C TYR A 131 -14.06 3.24 18.53
N HIS A 132 -13.73 2.51 17.46
CA HIS A 132 -13.13 1.19 17.54
C HIS A 132 -11.67 1.14 17.03
N GLY A 133 -11.19 2.19 16.38
CA GLY A 133 -9.79 2.31 15.96
C GLY A 133 -9.38 1.39 14.80
N SER A 134 -10.31 0.66 14.19
CA SER A 134 -10.01 -0.26 13.08
C SER A 134 -10.63 0.22 11.76
N SER A 135 -9.78 0.48 10.77
CA SER A 135 -10.17 0.77 9.39
C SER A 135 -10.28 -0.54 8.59
N MET A 136 -11.31 -0.64 7.74
CA MET A 136 -11.57 -1.66 6.69
C MET A 136 -12.40 -2.90 7.04
N ARG A 137 -13.12 -2.95 8.17
CA ARG A 137 -14.20 -3.94 8.30
C ARG A 137 -15.48 -3.37 7.71
N ASN A 138 -16.14 -4.14 6.85
CA ASN A 138 -17.50 -3.81 6.41
C ASN A 138 -18.46 -4.03 7.59
N LEU A 139 -19.08 -2.95 8.06
CA LEU A 139 -20.08 -3.02 9.11
C LEU A 139 -21.32 -3.76 8.61
N THR A 140 -21.87 -4.64 9.44
CA THR A 140 -23.16 -5.26 9.17
C THR A 140 -24.28 -4.22 9.31
N SER A 141 -25.43 -4.45 8.68
CA SER A 141 -26.59 -3.54 8.80
C SER A 141 -27.02 -3.31 10.26
N LYS A 142 -26.92 -4.35 11.10
CA LYS A 142 -27.21 -4.27 12.53
C LYS A 142 -26.24 -3.35 13.27
N GLU A 143 -24.95 -3.44 12.96
CA GLU A 143 -23.92 -2.58 13.55
C GLU A 143 -24.07 -1.13 13.12
N ARG A 144 -24.44 -0.90 11.85
CA ARG A 144 -24.74 0.44 11.36
C ARG A 144 -25.92 1.07 12.09
N CYS A 145 -27.01 0.32 12.28
CA CYS A 145 -28.14 0.78 13.11
C CYS A 145 -27.71 1.08 14.54
N SER A 146 -27.01 0.14 15.19
CA SER A 146 -26.55 0.33 16.57
C SER A 146 -25.63 1.54 16.73
N MET A 147 -24.77 1.82 15.76
CA MET A 147 -23.90 2.99 15.76
C MET A 147 -24.71 4.28 15.61
N LYS A 148 -25.70 4.28 14.71
CA LYS A 148 -26.60 5.42 14.54
C LYS A 148 -27.37 5.72 15.83
N ASP A 149 -27.96 4.70 16.45
CA ASP A 149 -28.67 4.83 17.73
C ASP A 149 -27.72 5.34 18.83
N HIS A 150 -26.48 4.87 18.85
CA HIS A 150 -25.46 5.34 19.79
C HIS A 150 -25.11 6.82 19.62
N LEU A 151 -25.08 7.32 18.40
CA LEU A 151 -24.79 8.71 18.09
C LEU A 151 -25.96 9.63 18.44
N GLU A 152 -27.19 9.18 18.21
CA GLU A 152 -28.42 9.94 18.51
C GLU A 152 -28.72 10.01 20.02
N THR A 153 -28.32 9.00 20.79
CA THR A 153 -28.57 8.93 22.24
C THR A 153 -27.55 9.69 23.09
N LYS A 154 -26.41 10.09 22.53
CA LYS A 154 -25.34 10.76 23.27
C LYS A 154 -25.40 12.28 23.14
N PRO A 155 -25.00 13.02 24.21
CA PRO A 155 -24.75 14.45 24.09
C PRO A 155 -23.74 14.73 22.98
N PHE A 156 -24.06 15.70 22.10
CA PHE A 156 -23.30 15.99 20.87
C PHE A 156 -21.80 16.26 21.10
N ASN A 157 -21.44 16.81 22.26
CA ASN A 157 -20.05 17.07 22.63
C ASN A 157 -19.20 15.79 22.77
N ALA A 158 -19.79 14.68 23.22
CA ALA A 158 -19.03 13.45 23.45
C ALA A 158 -18.53 12.79 22.15
N PRO A 159 -19.35 12.60 21.09
CA PRO A 159 -18.86 12.19 19.78
C PRO A 159 -17.85 13.18 19.18
N LEU A 160 -18.07 14.49 19.35
CA LEU A 160 -17.20 15.51 18.78
C LEU A 160 -15.79 15.49 19.38
N GLU A 161 -15.66 15.38 20.70
CA GLU A 161 -14.34 15.28 21.35
C GLU A 161 -13.61 14.00 20.92
N LYS A 162 -14.31 12.86 20.80
CA LYS A 162 -13.71 11.64 20.26
C LYS A 162 -13.23 11.80 18.82
N LEU A 163 -14.02 12.44 17.97
CA LEU A 163 -13.65 12.71 16.58
C LEU A 163 -12.40 13.58 16.52
N LYS A 164 -12.36 14.65 17.31
CA LYS A 164 -11.19 15.52 17.46
C LYS A 164 -9.96 14.72 17.92
N GLU A 165 -10.07 13.89 18.95
CA GLU A 165 -8.96 13.04 19.40
C GLU A 165 -8.46 12.11 18.29
N ALA A 166 -9.37 11.47 17.54
CA ALA A 166 -9.02 10.57 16.46
C ALA A 166 -8.30 11.29 15.31
N ILE A 167 -8.78 12.45 14.89
CA ILE A 167 -8.13 13.29 13.87
C ILE A 167 -6.78 13.79 14.37
N MET A 168 -6.69 14.27 15.61
CA MET A 168 -5.45 14.79 16.18
C MET A 168 -4.34 13.74 16.19
N ARG A 169 -4.66 12.45 16.38
CA ARG A 169 -3.68 11.36 16.24
C ARG A 169 -3.08 11.27 14.84
N GLU A 170 -3.78 11.69 13.79
CA GLU A 170 -3.20 11.75 12.43
C GLU A 170 -2.21 12.89 12.24
N PHE A 171 -2.17 13.86 13.15
CA PHE A 171 -1.22 14.98 13.13
C PHE A 171 -0.10 14.81 14.17
N THR A 172 -0.41 14.31 15.36
CA THR A 172 0.54 14.26 16.49
C THR A 172 0.81 12.86 17.00
N GLY A 173 0.15 11.84 16.44
CA GLY A 173 0.34 10.46 16.85
C GLY A 173 1.64 9.84 16.31
N PRO A 174 1.87 8.56 16.63
CA PRO A 174 3.09 7.83 16.26
C PRO A 174 3.24 7.60 14.75
N SER A 175 2.18 7.78 13.97
CA SER A 175 2.20 7.72 12.51
C SER A 175 1.34 8.86 11.96
N PRO A 176 1.91 10.08 11.85
CA PRO A 176 1.14 11.27 11.52
C PRO A 176 0.85 11.35 10.02
N ILE A 177 -0.09 10.51 9.55
CA ILE A 177 -0.43 10.37 8.12
C ILE A 177 -0.80 11.72 7.49
N ALA A 178 -1.52 12.58 8.21
CA ALA A 178 -1.93 13.89 7.70
C ALA A 178 -0.76 14.88 7.54
N LYS A 179 0.42 14.59 8.12
CA LYS A 179 1.65 15.38 7.94
C LYS A 179 2.59 14.81 6.88
N LEU A 180 2.28 13.65 6.30
CA LEU A 180 3.16 13.04 5.32
C LEU A 180 3.15 13.85 4.02
N ASN A 181 4.34 14.15 3.52
CA ASN A 181 4.51 14.72 2.19
C ASN A 181 4.58 13.58 1.16
N PHE A 182 3.43 13.18 0.61
CA PHE A 182 3.36 12.09 -0.37
C PHE A 182 4.14 12.38 -1.66
N PHE A 183 4.27 13.65 -2.07
CA PHE A 183 5.12 14.01 -3.21
C PHE A 183 6.60 13.74 -2.93
N ALA A 184 7.06 14.04 -1.71
CA ALA A 184 8.42 13.74 -1.28
C ALA A 184 8.67 12.23 -1.21
N ILE A 185 7.69 11.46 -0.68
CA ILE A 185 7.75 9.98 -0.66
C ILE A 185 7.87 9.43 -2.08
N HIS A 186 7.01 9.88 -2.99
CA HIS A 186 7.06 9.47 -4.39
C HIS A 186 8.42 9.79 -5.03
N THR A 187 8.88 11.03 -4.88
CA THR A 187 10.15 11.50 -5.45
C THR A 187 11.34 10.71 -4.90
N PHE A 188 11.33 10.41 -3.61
CA PHE A 188 12.35 9.57 -2.98
C PHE A 188 12.37 8.16 -3.58
N CYS A 189 11.22 7.49 -3.69
CA CYS A 189 11.13 6.15 -4.27
C CYS A 189 11.56 6.15 -5.75
N ALA A 190 11.12 7.15 -6.52
CA ALA A 190 11.46 7.30 -7.93
C ALA A 190 12.98 7.45 -8.13
N ARG A 191 13.65 8.28 -7.33
CA ARG A 191 15.11 8.45 -7.39
C ARG A 191 15.87 7.17 -7.10
N TRP A 192 15.45 6.41 -6.08
CA TRP A 192 16.10 5.14 -5.76
C TRP A 192 15.93 4.10 -6.87
N ILE A 193 14.73 3.99 -7.42
CA ILE A 193 14.47 3.10 -8.55
C ILE A 193 15.29 3.51 -9.78
N GLN A 194 15.42 4.81 -10.07
CA GLN A 194 16.26 5.31 -11.14
C GLN A 194 17.75 5.00 -10.91
N ASN A 195 18.25 5.16 -9.69
CA ASN A 195 19.63 4.86 -9.35
C ASN A 195 19.93 3.36 -9.52
N LEU A 196 19.01 2.49 -9.09
CA LEU A 196 19.11 1.05 -9.30
C LEU A 196 19.15 0.72 -10.80
N ASN A 197 18.26 1.31 -11.59
CA ASN A 197 18.20 1.08 -13.04
C ASN A 197 19.51 1.51 -13.74
N THR A 198 20.07 2.64 -13.30
CA THR A 198 21.35 3.15 -13.82
C THR A 198 22.51 2.25 -13.42
N GLY A 199 22.56 1.79 -12.16
CA GLY A 199 23.63 0.93 -11.66
C GLY A 199 23.63 -0.50 -12.20
N LEU A 200 22.51 -0.94 -12.77
CA LEU A 200 22.37 -2.25 -13.41
C LEU A 200 22.66 -2.23 -14.92
N ASP A 201 23.06 -1.07 -15.48
CA ASP A 201 23.28 -0.85 -16.92
C ASP A 201 22.07 -1.21 -17.81
N GLU A 202 20.86 -1.27 -17.23
CA GLU A 202 19.65 -1.66 -17.97
C GLU A 202 18.98 -0.49 -18.70
N GLY A 203 19.42 0.75 -18.45
CA GLY A 203 19.35 1.95 -19.30
C GLY A 203 17.98 2.48 -19.75
N THR A 204 16.92 1.68 -19.71
CA THR A 204 15.63 1.99 -20.35
C THR A 204 14.42 1.29 -19.72
N LEU A 205 14.61 0.39 -18.73
CA LEU A 205 13.45 -0.23 -18.09
C LEU A 205 12.64 0.81 -17.31
N HIS A 206 11.30 0.76 -17.45
CA HIS A 206 10.42 1.48 -16.55
C HIS A 206 10.65 0.94 -15.13
N GLY A 207 10.61 1.80 -14.11
CA GLY A 207 10.98 1.42 -12.75
C GLY A 207 10.20 0.23 -12.15
N VAL A 208 9.00 0.01 -12.65
CA VAL A 208 8.13 -1.12 -12.30
C VAL A 208 8.63 -2.43 -12.95
N ASP A 209 9.03 -2.38 -14.21
CA ASP A 209 9.56 -3.55 -14.94
C ASP A 209 10.90 -3.98 -14.33
N MET A 210 11.71 -3.01 -13.90
CA MET A 210 12.97 -3.29 -13.20
C MET A 210 12.71 -4.05 -11.89
N ALA A 211 11.74 -3.63 -11.09
CA ALA A 211 11.39 -4.34 -9.86
C ALA A 211 10.84 -5.74 -10.15
N ASP A 212 10.04 -5.90 -11.20
CA ASP A 212 9.55 -7.20 -11.65
C ASP A 212 10.71 -8.15 -11.99
N ARG A 213 11.68 -7.67 -12.79
CA ARG A 213 12.88 -8.42 -13.17
C ARG A 213 13.76 -8.77 -11.98
N LEU A 214 14.01 -7.82 -11.07
CA LEU A 214 14.82 -8.07 -9.87
C LEU A 214 14.17 -9.11 -8.96
N LEU A 215 12.85 -9.04 -8.78
CA LEU A 215 12.12 -10.04 -8.00
C LEU A 215 12.15 -11.43 -8.68
N GLU A 216 12.14 -11.50 -10.01
CA GLU A 216 12.32 -12.75 -10.76
C GLU A 216 13.73 -13.33 -10.57
N LEU A 217 14.78 -12.52 -10.76
CA LEU A 217 16.18 -12.93 -10.54
C LEU A 217 16.44 -13.42 -9.12
N ILE A 218 15.85 -12.73 -8.13
CA ILE A 218 15.91 -13.13 -6.73
C ILE A 218 15.29 -14.53 -6.53
N LEU A 219 14.12 -14.79 -7.12
CA LEU A 219 13.45 -16.08 -7.00
C LEU A 219 14.22 -17.20 -7.70
N ASP A 220 14.78 -16.93 -8.87
CA ASP A 220 15.60 -17.88 -9.63
C ASP A 220 16.86 -18.27 -8.84
N HIS A 221 17.55 -17.28 -8.25
CA HIS A 221 18.73 -17.53 -7.41
C HIS A 221 18.41 -18.43 -6.21
N LEU A 222 17.27 -18.20 -5.54
CA LEU A 222 16.83 -19.03 -4.42
C LEU A 222 16.49 -20.46 -4.86
N ALA A 223 15.82 -20.61 -6.00
CA ALA A 223 15.47 -21.92 -6.55
C ALA A 223 16.71 -22.74 -6.89
N ASP A 224 17.72 -22.12 -7.51
CA ASP A 224 18.97 -22.79 -7.84
C ASP A 224 19.82 -23.13 -6.62
N GLY A 225 19.82 -22.27 -5.59
CA GLY A 225 20.42 -22.58 -4.29
C GLY A 225 19.80 -23.81 -3.63
N THR A 226 18.47 -23.93 -3.65
CA THR A 226 17.77 -25.13 -3.12
C THR A 226 18.03 -26.39 -3.93
N LYS A 227 18.15 -26.30 -5.27
CA LYS A 227 18.49 -27.46 -6.12
C LYS A 227 19.90 -27.96 -5.85
N LYS A 228 20.88 -27.06 -5.66
CA LYS A 228 22.25 -27.44 -5.29
C LYS A 228 22.32 -28.18 -3.96
N LEU A 229 21.54 -27.77 -2.96
CA LEU A 229 21.47 -28.47 -1.67
C LEU A 229 20.85 -29.86 -1.77
N MET A 230 19.90 -30.09 -2.67
CA MET A 230 19.30 -31.41 -2.88
C MET A 230 20.12 -32.36 -3.77
N SER A 231 21.11 -31.87 -4.52
CA SER A 231 22.01 -32.71 -5.33
C SER A 231 23.20 -33.30 -4.56
N TYR A 232 23.33 -33.00 -3.26
CA TYR A 232 24.42 -33.49 -2.39
C TYR A 232 23.96 -34.51 -1.33
N HIS A 233 22.77 -35.09 -1.49
CA HIS A 233 22.24 -36.18 -0.66
C HIS A 233 21.86 -37.37 -1.53
#